data_AF-A0A7K2PFV7-F1
#
_entry.id   AF-A0A7K2PFV7-F1
#
_cell.length_a   1.000
_cell.length_b   1.000
_cell.length_c   1.000
_cell.angle_alpha   90.00
_cell.angle_beta   90.00
_cell.angle_gamma   90.00
#
_symmetry.space_group_name_H-M   'P 1'
#
loop_
_entity.id
_entity.type
_entity.pdbx_description
1 polymer ?
#
loop_
_entity_poly.entity_id
_entity_poly.type
_entity_poly.pdbx_seq_one_letter_code
_entity_poly.pdbx_strand_id
1 'polypeptide(L)'
;MRAPATERGRLLLVLAAGTAVTVFTATVPLLRDWFDLRVYHGAVDTWIHHGGRLYDYRVPGTTYGFTYPPFAAVAMLPMALLDLRAAIAVGLLLNLAALAVVVRLLTGRAWRRHGWYGCALGACALALFEPLRDTFSFGQVNLLLLALVLVDAWLLATGRERWAGAGVGLAAAVKLTPALFIGLLLLARRGRAAAVATVVALTATGFAALVAPDASRFYWTDAMWDTARVGRLDYVSNQSLQGVLARLGETDRAVWAVAVLLTLGVWAVRARRAVAAGDWAAAFALTGLTACLVSPITWVHHLVWLLPSFAVLVRAGFFFF
;
A
#
# COMPACT_ATOMS: atom_id res chain seq x y z
N MET A 1 -32.64 -7.32 -0.80
CA MET A 1 -32.82 -8.67 -1.38
C MET A 1 -32.69 -9.69 -0.26
N ARG A 2 -33.58 -10.68 -0.13
CA ARG A 2 -33.41 -11.74 0.89
C ARG A 2 -32.29 -12.68 0.44
N ALA A 3 -31.34 -12.98 1.32
CA ALA A 3 -30.26 -13.91 1.01
C ALA A 3 -30.84 -15.31 0.65
N PRO A 4 -30.26 -16.03 -0.33
CA PRO A 4 -30.76 -17.34 -0.73
C PRO A 4 -30.76 -18.33 0.44
N ALA A 5 -31.94 -18.92 0.67
CA ALA A 5 -32.17 -19.85 1.77
C ALA A 5 -31.59 -21.26 1.53
N THR A 6 -31.33 -21.62 0.27
CA THR A 6 -30.84 -22.96 -0.12
C THR A 6 -29.38 -22.93 -0.58
N GLU A 7 -28.65 -24.04 -0.41
CA GLU A 7 -27.26 -24.16 -0.90
C GLU A 7 -27.15 -24.04 -2.43
N ARG A 8 -28.11 -24.60 -3.17
CA ARG A 8 -28.17 -24.44 -4.64
C ARG A 8 -28.35 -22.98 -5.04
N GLY A 9 -29.22 -22.24 -4.34
CA GLY A 9 -29.39 -20.80 -4.59
C GLY A 9 -28.13 -19.99 -4.28
N ARG A 10 -27.42 -20.34 -3.20
CA ARG A 10 -26.12 -19.75 -2.84
C ARG A 10 -25.05 -20.02 -3.91
N LEU A 11 -24.97 -21.26 -4.40
CA LEU A 11 -24.02 -21.65 -5.44
C LEU A 11 -24.29 -20.91 -6.74
N LEU A 12 -25.54 -20.87 -7.19
CA LEU A 12 -25.93 -20.15 -8.40
C LEU A 12 -25.61 -18.66 -8.30
N LEU A 13 -25.86 -18.02 -7.15
CA LEU A 13 -25.50 -16.61 -6.96
C LEU A 13 -23.99 -16.40 -6.98
N VAL A 14 -23.21 -17.26 -6.32
CA VAL A 14 -21.75 -17.17 -6.33
C VAL A 14 -21.19 -17.35 -7.74
N LEU A 15 -21.73 -18.30 -8.51
CA LEU A 15 -21.34 -18.50 -9.90
C LEU A 15 -21.71 -17.27 -10.75
N ALA A 16 -22.94 -16.76 -10.62
CA ALA A 16 -23.37 -15.56 -11.35
C ALA A 16 -22.53 -14.33 -10.99
N ALA A 17 -22.27 -14.11 -9.70
CA ALA A 17 -21.41 -13.03 -9.22
C ALA A 17 -19.98 -13.21 -9.72
N GLY A 18 -19.42 -14.42 -9.60
CA GLY A 18 -18.09 -14.76 -10.11
C GLY A 18 -17.97 -14.49 -11.61
N THR A 19 -18.92 -14.97 -12.41
CA THR A 19 -18.96 -14.71 -13.85
C THR A 19 -19.08 -13.22 -14.14
N ALA A 20 -19.97 -12.48 -13.46
CA ALA A 20 -20.13 -11.05 -13.65
C ALA A 20 -18.83 -10.28 -13.31
N VAL A 21 -18.16 -10.64 -12.21
CA VAL A 21 -16.86 -10.08 -11.84
C VAL A 21 -15.81 -10.41 -12.88
N THR A 22 -15.70 -11.67 -13.30
CA THR A 22 -14.73 -12.09 -14.32
C THR A 22 -14.95 -11.34 -15.63
N VAL A 23 -16.19 -11.29 -16.12
CA VAL A 23 -16.56 -10.53 -17.33
C VAL A 23 -16.17 -9.07 -17.14
N PHE A 24 -16.60 -8.42 -16.05
CA PHE A 24 -16.26 -7.03 -15.76
C PHE A 24 -14.74 -6.80 -15.78
N THR A 25 -13.96 -7.66 -15.11
CA THR A 25 -12.49 -7.52 -15.06
C THR A 25 -11.82 -7.79 -16.40
N ALA A 26 -12.41 -8.62 -17.26
CA ALA A 26 -11.89 -8.94 -18.58
C ALA A 26 -12.28 -7.90 -19.64
N THR A 27 -13.45 -7.26 -19.50
CA THR A 27 -13.99 -6.33 -20.50
C THR A 27 -13.75 -4.87 -20.18
N VAL A 28 -13.64 -4.50 -18.90
CA VAL A 28 -13.29 -3.13 -18.51
C VAL A 28 -11.76 -3.02 -18.58
N PRO A 29 -11.20 -2.11 -19.40
CA PRO A 29 -9.76 -1.99 -19.62
C PRO A 29 -9.08 -1.45 -18.36
N LEU A 30 -8.81 -2.35 -17.42
CA LEU A 30 -8.06 -2.13 -16.19
C LEU A 30 -6.77 -2.93 -16.15
N LEU A 31 -6.48 -3.73 -17.19
CA LEU A 31 -5.17 -4.34 -17.36
C LEU A 31 -4.16 -3.25 -17.71
N ARG A 32 -3.36 -2.88 -16.71
CA ARG A 32 -2.26 -1.92 -16.83
C ARG A 32 -0.97 -2.59 -17.30
N ASP A 33 -1.09 -3.85 -17.72
CA ASP A 33 -0.01 -4.65 -18.29
C ASP A 33 1.23 -4.69 -17.37
N TRP A 34 1.06 -4.66 -16.04
CA TRP A 34 2.16 -4.65 -15.07
C TRP A 34 3.15 -3.49 -15.27
N PHE A 35 2.64 -2.31 -15.66
CA PHE A 35 3.45 -1.13 -15.96
C PHE A 35 4.48 -0.79 -14.87
N ASP A 36 4.06 -0.76 -13.60
CA ASP A 36 4.99 -0.40 -12.51
C ASP A 36 6.01 -1.51 -12.25
N LEU A 37 5.62 -2.78 -12.36
CA LEU A 37 6.58 -3.89 -12.27
C LEU A 37 7.61 -3.86 -13.40
N ARG A 38 7.23 -3.43 -14.61
CA ARG A 38 8.19 -3.18 -15.70
C ARG A 38 9.11 -1.99 -15.42
N VAL A 39 8.63 -0.97 -14.72
CA VAL A 39 9.51 0.10 -14.23
C VAL A 39 10.55 -0.49 -13.27
N TYR A 40 10.11 -1.31 -12.30
CA TYR A 40 11.02 -1.93 -11.32
C TYR A 40 12.02 -2.89 -11.99
N HIS A 41 11.53 -3.79 -12.85
CA HIS A 41 12.32 -4.78 -13.56
C HIS A 41 13.37 -4.11 -14.45
N GLY A 42 12.94 -3.20 -15.33
CA GLY A 42 13.85 -2.55 -16.25
C GLY A 42 14.85 -1.61 -15.57
N ALA A 43 14.46 -0.93 -14.48
CA ALA A 43 15.39 -0.10 -13.71
C ALA A 43 16.49 -0.94 -13.06
N VAL A 44 16.13 -2.07 -12.43
CA VAL A 44 17.09 -2.99 -11.81
C VAL A 44 17.95 -3.69 -12.87
N ASP A 45 17.36 -4.16 -13.96
CA ASP A 45 18.07 -4.80 -15.07
C ASP A 45 19.08 -3.85 -15.74
N THR A 46 18.67 -2.61 -16.00
CA THR A 46 19.56 -1.57 -16.54
C THR A 46 20.70 -1.26 -15.58
N TRP A 47 20.40 -1.17 -14.29
CA TRP A 47 21.39 -0.87 -13.25
C TRP A 47 22.43 -1.97 -13.09
N ILE A 48 22.01 -3.24 -13.13
CA ILE A 48 22.88 -4.38 -12.85
C ILE A 48 23.60 -4.90 -14.09
N HIS A 49 22.91 -5.02 -15.23
CA HIS A 49 23.47 -5.69 -16.41
C HIS A 49 23.99 -4.74 -17.47
N HIS A 50 23.53 -3.48 -17.47
CA HIS A 50 23.83 -2.51 -18.52
C HIS A 50 24.65 -1.31 -18.05
N GLY A 51 25.08 -1.31 -16.78
CA GLY A 51 25.88 -0.22 -16.19
C GLY A 51 25.17 1.13 -16.12
N GLY A 52 23.84 1.15 -16.25
CA GLY A 52 23.06 2.38 -16.19
C GLY A 52 22.83 2.87 -14.76
N ARG A 53 22.36 4.11 -14.61
CA ARG A 53 22.01 4.69 -13.31
C ARG A 53 20.55 4.39 -12.97
N LEU A 54 20.30 3.91 -11.74
CA LEU A 54 18.98 3.48 -11.26
C LEU A 54 17.86 4.50 -11.55
N TYR A 55 18.11 5.78 -11.29
CA TYR A 55 17.09 6.83 -11.40
C TYR A 55 17.01 7.52 -12.76
N ASP A 56 17.89 7.15 -13.70
CA ASP A 56 17.86 7.65 -15.08
C ASP A 56 17.05 6.74 -16.00
N TYR A 57 16.81 5.50 -15.56
CA TYR A 57 15.97 4.57 -16.31
C TYR A 57 14.57 5.15 -16.52
N ARG A 58 14.11 5.06 -17.76
CA ARG A 58 12.74 5.39 -18.18
C ARG A 58 12.19 4.25 -19.01
N VAL A 59 10.92 3.92 -18.79
CA VAL A 59 10.23 2.95 -19.66
C VAL A 59 10.15 3.54 -21.07
N PRO A 60 10.55 2.78 -22.12
CA PRO A 60 10.54 3.27 -23.50
C PRO A 60 9.20 3.89 -23.91
N GLY A 61 9.26 5.05 -24.57
CA GLY A 61 8.08 5.80 -24.99
C GLY A 61 7.35 6.56 -23.87
N THR A 62 7.92 6.60 -22.66
CA THR A 62 7.33 7.33 -21.52
C THR A 62 8.37 8.16 -20.78
N THR A 63 7.91 9.01 -19.85
CA THR A 63 8.75 9.77 -18.92
C THR A 63 8.92 9.08 -17.56
N TYR A 64 8.28 7.93 -17.35
CA TYR A 64 8.21 7.27 -16.03
C TYR A 64 9.42 6.39 -15.78
N GLY A 65 9.95 6.48 -14.55
CA GLY A 65 11.11 5.75 -14.08
C GLY A 65 10.98 5.34 -12.62
N PHE A 66 12.07 4.82 -12.04
CA PHE A 66 12.08 4.41 -10.63
C PHE A 66 11.92 5.62 -9.69
N THR A 67 11.04 5.50 -8.69
CA THR A 67 10.67 6.61 -7.79
C THR A 67 10.79 6.28 -6.30
N TYR A 68 11.06 5.03 -5.95
CA TYR A 68 11.17 4.60 -4.56
C TYR A 68 12.57 4.84 -4.00
N PRO A 69 12.72 4.85 -2.66
CA PRO A 69 14.02 4.86 -2.01
C PRO A 69 14.99 3.80 -2.55
N PRO A 70 16.31 4.02 -2.42
CA PRO A 70 17.32 3.08 -2.88
C PRO A 70 17.15 1.68 -2.29
N PHE A 71 16.69 1.57 -1.04
CA PHE A 71 16.46 0.27 -0.41
C PHE A 71 15.39 -0.56 -1.14
N ALA A 72 14.40 0.07 -1.77
CA ALA A 72 13.43 -0.65 -2.60
C ALA A 72 14.10 -1.32 -3.80
N ALA A 73 14.99 -0.61 -4.49
CA ALA A 73 15.73 -1.19 -5.62
C ALA A 73 16.66 -2.32 -5.16
N VAL A 74 17.34 -2.14 -4.02
CA VAL A 74 18.17 -3.19 -3.40
C VAL A 74 17.34 -4.44 -3.05
N ALA A 75 16.16 -4.26 -2.45
CA ALA A 75 15.25 -5.37 -2.15
C ALA A 75 14.67 -6.04 -3.41
N MET A 76 14.64 -5.32 -4.54
CA MET A 76 14.20 -5.80 -5.84
C MET A 76 15.34 -6.40 -6.68
N LEU A 77 16.60 -6.40 -6.23
CA LEU A 77 17.73 -6.98 -6.96
C LEU A 77 17.53 -8.44 -7.42
N PRO A 78 16.88 -9.34 -6.68
CA PRO A 78 16.60 -10.70 -7.17
C PRO A 78 15.81 -10.72 -8.48
N MET A 79 15.08 -9.64 -8.80
CA MET A 79 14.36 -9.48 -10.06
C MET A 79 15.30 -9.43 -11.28
N ALA A 80 16.56 -9.00 -11.10
CA ALA A 80 17.58 -8.98 -12.16
C ALA A 80 17.99 -10.38 -12.63
N LEU A 81 17.68 -11.43 -11.85
CA LEU A 81 17.96 -12.83 -12.19
C LEU A 81 16.85 -13.47 -13.02
N LEU A 82 15.73 -12.77 -13.20
CA LEU A 82 14.50 -13.28 -13.80
C LEU A 82 14.22 -12.54 -15.10
N ASP A 83 13.70 -13.27 -16.09
CA ASP A 83 13.01 -12.60 -17.20
C ASP A 83 11.74 -11.90 -16.68
N LEU A 84 11.18 -11.00 -17.50
CA LEU A 84 10.01 -10.21 -17.12
C LEU A 84 8.79 -11.09 -16.78
N ARG A 85 8.59 -12.22 -17.48
CA ARG A 85 7.43 -13.09 -17.25
C ARG A 85 7.53 -13.79 -15.90
N ALA A 86 8.72 -14.29 -15.56
CA ALA A 86 9.02 -14.87 -14.26
C ALA A 86 8.90 -13.83 -13.15
N ALA A 87 9.40 -12.61 -13.35
CA ALA A 87 9.24 -11.51 -12.40
C ALA A 87 7.77 -11.16 -12.15
N ILE A 88 6.95 -11.10 -13.21
CA ILE A 88 5.49 -10.91 -13.10
C ILE A 88 4.86 -12.04 -12.29
N ALA A 89 5.16 -13.30 -12.61
CA ALA A 89 4.59 -14.45 -11.91
C ALA A 89 4.94 -14.43 -10.40
N VAL A 90 6.20 -14.16 -10.07
CA VAL A 90 6.66 -14.01 -8.67
C VAL A 90 5.94 -12.86 -7.98
N GLY A 91 5.87 -11.68 -8.62
CA GLY A 91 5.17 -10.51 -8.07
C GLY A 91 3.68 -10.75 -7.82
N LEU A 92 3.02 -11.49 -8.70
CA LEU A 92 1.63 -11.92 -8.52
C LEU A 92 1.47 -12.86 -7.32
N LEU A 93 2.33 -13.89 -7.22
CA LEU A 93 2.30 -14.85 -6.10
C LEU A 93 2.56 -14.14 -4.76
N LEU A 94 3.51 -13.22 -4.71
CA LEU A 94 3.80 -12.42 -3.51
C LEU A 94 2.60 -11.54 -3.12
N ASN A 95 1.96 -10.87 -4.08
CA ASN A 95 0.77 -10.08 -3.80
C ASN A 95 -0.42 -10.95 -3.35
N LEU A 96 -0.62 -12.14 -3.94
CA LEU A 96 -1.65 -13.08 -3.48
C LEU A 96 -1.40 -13.55 -2.04
N ALA A 97 -0.14 -13.89 -1.71
CA ALA A 97 0.25 -14.26 -0.35
C ALA A 97 0.02 -13.12 0.64
N ALA A 98 0.42 -11.88 0.28
CA ALA A 98 0.18 -10.72 1.12
C ALA A 98 -1.31 -10.40 1.28
N LEU A 99 -2.12 -10.55 0.21
CA LEU A 99 -3.57 -10.41 0.31
C LEU A 99 -4.15 -11.39 1.33
N ALA A 100 -3.75 -12.65 1.26
CA ALA A 100 -4.21 -13.68 2.19
C ALA A 100 -3.85 -13.32 3.64
N VAL A 101 -2.64 -12.80 3.88
CA VAL A 101 -2.21 -12.29 5.20
C VAL A 101 -3.06 -11.10 5.63
N VAL A 102 -3.23 -10.08 4.78
CA VAL A 102 -4.03 -8.87 5.07
C VAL A 102 -5.47 -9.25 5.42
N VAL A 103 -6.13 -10.05 4.59
CA VAL A 103 -7.51 -10.50 4.84
C VAL A 103 -7.57 -11.26 6.15
N ARG A 104 -6.63 -12.18 6.41
CA ARG A 104 -6.58 -12.97 7.64
C ARG A 104 -6.41 -12.09 8.89
N LEU A 105 -5.59 -11.06 8.84
CA LEU A 105 -5.34 -10.14 9.96
C LEU A 105 -6.53 -9.23 10.22
N LEU A 106 -7.16 -8.69 9.17
CA LEU A 106 -8.29 -7.77 9.29
C LEU A 106 -9.59 -8.47 9.73
N THR A 107 -9.83 -9.68 9.23
CA THR A 107 -11.06 -10.43 9.50
C THR A 107 -10.91 -11.42 10.66
N GLY A 108 -9.68 -11.76 11.05
CA GLY A 108 -9.40 -12.72 12.11
C GLY A 108 -10.10 -14.07 11.88
N ARG A 109 -10.71 -14.62 12.94
CA ARG A 109 -11.52 -15.85 12.84
C ARG A 109 -12.93 -15.59 12.28
N ALA A 110 -13.35 -14.33 12.14
CA ALA A 110 -14.70 -13.99 11.69
C ALA A 110 -14.92 -14.38 10.21
N TRP A 111 -13.89 -14.34 9.38
CA TRP A 111 -13.96 -14.82 7.98
C TRP A 111 -14.56 -16.22 7.87
N ARG A 112 -14.11 -17.16 8.72
CA ARG A 112 -14.62 -18.54 8.72
C ARG A 112 -16.06 -18.64 9.20
N ARG A 113 -16.55 -17.68 10.00
CA ARG A 113 -17.95 -17.65 10.48
C ARG A 113 -18.93 -17.34 9.36
N HIS A 114 -18.49 -16.72 8.27
CA HIS A 114 -19.32 -16.43 7.10
C HIS A 114 -19.54 -17.63 6.16
N GLY A 115 -18.93 -18.79 6.47
CA GLY A 115 -19.02 -20.01 5.64
C GLY A 115 -18.42 -19.81 4.24
N TRP A 116 -18.47 -20.86 3.41
CA TRP A 116 -17.93 -20.79 2.04
C TRP A 116 -18.60 -19.70 1.20
N TYR A 117 -19.92 -19.51 1.38
CA TYR A 117 -20.73 -18.56 0.62
C TYR A 117 -20.33 -17.10 0.90
N GLY A 118 -20.22 -16.70 2.17
CA GLY A 118 -19.80 -15.35 2.51
C GLY A 118 -18.33 -15.09 2.16
N CYS A 119 -17.46 -16.11 2.28
CA CYS A 119 -16.08 -16.01 1.79
C CYS A 119 -16.03 -15.75 0.28
N ALA A 120 -16.86 -16.45 -0.50
CA ALA A 120 -16.91 -16.30 -1.95
C ALA A 120 -17.43 -14.92 -2.39
N LEU A 121 -18.46 -14.41 -1.71
CA LEU A 121 -18.95 -13.05 -1.95
C LEU A 121 -17.92 -11.99 -1.54
N GLY A 122 -17.23 -12.18 -0.41
CA GLY A 122 -16.15 -11.30 0.01
C GLY A 122 -14.99 -11.29 -0.99
N ALA A 123 -14.64 -12.44 -1.57
CA ALA A 123 -13.65 -12.53 -2.65
C ALA A 123 -14.10 -11.77 -3.90
N CYS A 124 -15.38 -11.88 -4.29
CA CYS A 124 -15.95 -11.09 -5.39
C CYS A 124 -15.88 -9.58 -5.10
N ALA A 125 -16.22 -9.16 -3.87
CA ALA A 125 -16.14 -7.76 -3.47
C ALA A 125 -14.71 -7.22 -3.48
N LEU A 126 -13.73 -8.00 -3.01
CA LEU A 126 -12.31 -7.66 -3.08
C LEU A 126 -11.84 -7.56 -4.54
N ALA A 127 -12.24 -8.50 -5.40
CA ALA A 127 -11.97 -8.43 -6.84
C ALA A 127 -12.66 -7.22 -7.50
N LEU A 128 -13.79 -6.75 -6.94
CA LEU A 128 -14.45 -5.51 -7.37
C LEU A 128 -13.87 -4.24 -6.74
N PHE A 129 -12.96 -4.35 -5.77
CA PHE A 129 -12.30 -3.20 -5.17
C PHE A 129 -11.17 -2.71 -6.08
N GLU A 130 -11.37 -1.56 -6.72
CA GLU A 130 -10.48 -1.00 -7.73
C GLU A 130 -9.01 -0.86 -7.27
N PRO A 131 -8.70 -0.33 -6.07
CA PRO A 131 -7.31 -0.22 -5.62
C PRO A 131 -6.58 -1.57 -5.56
N LEU A 132 -7.30 -2.65 -5.21
CA LEU A 132 -6.72 -3.98 -5.18
C LEU A 132 -6.48 -4.50 -6.60
N ARG A 133 -7.46 -4.37 -7.50
CA ARG A 133 -7.26 -4.73 -8.92
C ARG A 133 -6.12 -3.98 -9.56
N ASP A 134 -6.04 -2.68 -9.34
CA ASP A 134 -4.98 -1.84 -9.88
C ASP A 134 -3.62 -2.26 -9.28
N THR A 135 -3.57 -2.61 -7.99
CA THR A 135 -2.32 -3.14 -7.40
C THR A 135 -1.80 -4.38 -8.12
N PHE A 136 -2.68 -5.33 -8.44
CA PHE A 136 -2.30 -6.52 -9.23
C PHE A 136 -1.95 -6.16 -10.68
N SER A 137 -2.76 -5.30 -11.30
CA SER A 137 -2.64 -4.97 -12.73
C SER A 137 -1.43 -4.10 -13.04
N PHE A 138 -0.97 -3.26 -12.10
CA PHE A 138 0.29 -2.52 -12.19
C PHE A 138 1.50 -3.34 -11.71
N GLY A 139 1.29 -4.39 -10.90
CA GLY A 139 2.38 -5.14 -10.25
C GLY A 139 3.01 -4.37 -9.08
N GLN A 140 2.17 -3.69 -8.30
CA GLN A 140 2.58 -2.84 -7.17
C GLN A 140 2.97 -3.65 -5.93
N VAL A 141 3.78 -3.02 -5.05
CA VAL A 141 4.24 -3.64 -3.79
C VAL A 141 3.41 -3.21 -2.57
N ASN A 142 2.46 -2.29 -2.74
CA ASN A 142 1.72 -1.69 -1.62
C ASN A 142 1.07 -2.71 -0.69
N LEU A 143 0.60 -3.84 -1.23
CA LEU A 143 -0.03 -4.89 -0.43
C LEU A 143 0.97 -5.66 0.44
N LEU A 144 2.20 -5.85 -0.05
CA LEU A 144 3.30 -6.41 0.75
C LEU A 144 3.61 -5.48 1.93
N LEU A 145 3.69 -4.17 1.68
CA LEU A 145 3.97 -3.17 2.70
C LEU A 145 2.83 -3.10 3.73
N LEU A 146 1.59 -3.14 3.27
CA LEU A 146 0.41 -3.20 4.15
C LEU A 146 0.44 -4.46 5.02
N ALA A 147 0.79 -5.62 4.47
CA ALA A 147 0.90 -6.86 5.23
C ALA A 147 1.94 -6.74 6.36
N LEU A 148 3.13 -6.20 6.07
CA LEU A 148 4.17 -5.95 7.07
C LEU A 148 3.68 -5.05 8.21
N VAL A 149 3.03 -3.94 7.86
CA VAL A 149 2.49 -2.98 8.83
C VAL A 149 1.37 -3.59 9.68
N LEU A 150 0.48 -4.40 9.09
CA LEU A 150 -0.60 -5.06 9.83
C LEU A 150 -0.12 -6.21 10.71
N VAL A 151 0.99 -6.87 10.37
CA VAL A 151 1.63 -7.83 11.28
C VAL A 151 2.06 -7.12 12.57
N ASP A 152 2.69 -5.95 12.47
CA ASP A 152 3.04 -5.14 13.65
C ASP A 152 1.80 -4.69 14.42
N ALA A 153 0.74 -4.25 13.73
CA ALA A 153 -0.53 -3.92 14.35
C ALA A 153 -1.10 -5.10 15.17
N TRP A 154 -1.05 -6.31 14.60
CA TRP A 154 -1.51 -7.53 15.26
C TRP A 154 -0.63 -7.91 16.47
N LEU A 155 0.69 -7.75 16.36
CA LEU A 155 1.61 -7.98 17.48
C LEU A 155 1.30 -7.03 18.65
N LEU A 156 1.03 -5.76 18.37
CA LEU A 156 0.62 -4.77 19.37
C LEU A 156 -0.74 -5.13 19.99
N ALA A 157 -1.73 -5.47 19.16
CA ALA A 157 -3.08 -5.82 19.62
C ALA A 157 -3.12 -7.11 20.46
N THR A 158 -2.13 -7.99 20.32
CA THR A 158 -2.04 -9.26 21.06
C THR A 158 -1.04 -9.22 22.22
N GLY A 159 -0.55 -8.04 22.59
CA GLY A 159 0.38 -7.87 23.72
C GLY A 159 1.80 -8.36 23.45
N ARG A 160 2.17 -8.60 22.18
CA ARG A 160 3.48 -9.10 21.74
C ARG A 160 4.40 -7.97 21.26
N GLU A 161 4.29 -6.80 21.89
CA GLU A 161 4.98 -5.55 21.50
C GLU A 161 6.50 -5.72 21.32
N ARG A 162 7.14 -6.61 22.07
CA ARG A 162 8.60 -6.83 21.99
C ARG A 162 9.10 -7.23 20.59
N TRP A 163 8.20 -7.75 19.75
CA TRP A 163 8.47 -8.18 18.37
C TRP A 163 7.94 -7.20 17.32
N ALA A 164 7.25 -6.12 17.73
CA ALA A 164 6.64 -5.17 16.82
C ALA A 164 7.63 -4.06 16.40
N GLY A 165 7.39 -3.49 15.22
CA GLY A 165 8.08 -2.32 14.69
C GLY A 165 8.91 -2.63 13.44
N ALA A 166 9.40 -3.87 13.31
CA ALA A 166 10.24 -4.25 12.18
C ALA A 166 9.49 -4.18 10.85
N GLY A 167 8.22 -4.57 10.81
CA GLY A 167 7.39 -4.49 9.61
C GLY A 167 7.15 -3.05 9.16
N VAL A 168 6.84 -2.16 10.10
CA VAL A 168 6.69 -0.72 9.86
C VAL A 168 8.01 -0.11 9.36
N GLY A 169 9.13 -0.45 9.99
CA GLY A 169 10.46 0.04 9.59
C GLY A 169 10.86 -0.38 8.18
N LEU A 170 10.69 -1.66 7.84
CA LEU A 170 10.95 -2.17 6.49
C LEU A 170 10.02 -1.51 5.45
N ALA A 171 8.73 -1.36 5.78
CA ALA A 171 7.78 -0.71 4.88
C ALA A 171 8.16 0.75 4.61
N ALA A 172 8.60 1.48 5.64
CA ALA A 172 9.07 2.86 5.54
C ALA A 172 10.38 2.99 4.73
N ALA A 173 11.26 1.99 4.80
CA ALA A 173 12.49 1.97 4.00
C ALA A 173 12.22 1.67 2.51
N VAL A 174 11.22 0.83 2.20
CA VAL A 174 10.84 0.54 0.81
C VAL A 174 10.04 1.69 0.19
N LYS A 175 9.26 2.42 0.98
CA LYS A 175 8.45 3.55 0.52
C LYS A 175 8.30 4.53 1.68
N LEU A 176 8.45 5.84 1.47
CA LEU A 176 8.41 6.79 2.60
C LEU A 176 7.05 6.86 3.31
N THR A 177 5.95 6.60 2.59
CA THR A 177 4.58 6.79 3.07
C THR A 177 4.27 6.09 4.41
N PRO A 178 4.69 4.81 4.66
CA PRO A 178 4.46 4.14 5.93
C PRO A 178 5.27 4.69 7.12
N ALA A 179 6.18 5.65 6.93
CA ALA A 179 6.87 6.31 8.04
C ALA A 179 5.88 7.00 9.02
N LEU A 180 4.69 7.38 8.55
CA LEU A 180 3.63 7.92 9.43
C LEU A 180 3.21 6.92 10.53
N PHE A 181 3.35 5.61 10.30
CA PHE A 181 3.09 4.60 11.33
C PHE A 181 4.14 4.63 12.46
N ILE A 182 5.37 5.08 12.20
CA ILE A 182 6.33 5.36 13.29
C ILE A 182 5.80 6.51 14.15
N GLY A 183 5.25 7.55 13.52
CA GLY A 183 4.52 8.63 14.20
C GLY A 183 3.36 8.12 15.05
N LEU A 184 2.56 7.17 14.54
CA LEU A 184 1.51 6.50 15.31
C LEU A 184 2.08 5.83 16.57
N LEU A 185 3.19 5.09 16.45
CA LEU A 185 3.80 4.38 17.58
C LEU A 185 4.30 5.35 18.65
N LEU A 186 4.92 6.46 18.25
CA LEU A 186 5.34 7.53 19.16
C LEU A 186 4.13 8.17 19.86
N LEU A 187 3.09 8.49 19.10
CA LEU A 187 1.84 9.05 19.60
C LEU A 187 1.12 8.11 20.58
N ALA A 188 1.21 6.81 20.33
CA ALA A 188 0.70 5.74 21.17
C ALA A 188 1.59 5.42 22.38
N ARG A 189 2.70 6.15 22.57
CA ARG A 189 3.71 5.93 23.61
C ARG A 189 4.33 4.52 23.59
N ARG A 190 4.39 3.88 22.42
CA ARG A 190 5.05 2.59 22.20
C ARG A 190 6.52 2.79 21.81
N GLY A 191 7.28 3.35 22.75
CA GLY A 191 8.66 3.80 22.51
C GLY A 191 9.57 2.70 21.98
N ARG A 192 9.43 1.45 22.47
CA ARG A 192 10.22 0.31 21.98
C ARG A 192 9.90 -0.01 20.52
N ALA A 193 8.61 -0.18 20.17
CA ALA A 193 8.22 -0.49 18.79
C ALA A 193 8.60 0.64 17.83
N ALA A 194 8.44 1.91 18.25
CA ALA A 194 8.89 3.06 17.48
C ALA A 194 10.42 3.04 17.26
N ALA A 195 11.20 2.76 18.31
CA ALA A 195 12.65 2.66 18.19
C ALA A 195 13.08 1.52 17.25
N VAL A 196 12.47 0.34 17.36
CA VAL A 196 12.73 -0.79 16.45
C VAL A 196 12.40 -0.40 15.01
N ALA A 197 11.23 0.21 14.77
CA ALA A 197 10.85 0.64 13.43
C ALA A 197 11.84 1.65 12.84
N THR A 198 12.25 2.65 13.62
CA THR A 198 13.23 3.65 13.20
C THR A 198 14.60 3.01 12.92
N VAL A 199 15.10 2.14 13.81
CA VAL A 199 16.40 1.46 13.63
C VAL A 199 16.38 0.56 12.41
N VAL A 200 15.29 -0.19 12.18
CA VAL A 200 15.16 -1.04 10.98
C VAL A 200 15.12 -0.20 9.71
N ALA A 201 14.35 0.90 9.70
CA ALA A 201 14.29 1.80 8.55
C ALA A 201 15.65 2.44 8.23
N LEU A 202 16.36 2.93 9.25
CA LEU A 202 17.68 3.55 9.11
C LEU A 202 18.73 2.52 8.70
N THR A 203 18.72 1.32 9.28
CA THR A 203 19.65 0.24 8.91
C THR A 203 19.44 -0.18 7.46
N ALA A 204 18.18 -0.39 7.04
CA ALA A 204 17.86 -0.73 5.66
C ALA A 204 18.28 0.38 4.67
N THR A 205 18.01 1.64 5.02
CA THR A 205 18.42 2.81 4.23
C THR A 205 19.94 2.94 4.16
N GLY A 206 20.64 2.76 5.28
CA GLY A 206 22.10 2.80 5.36
C GLY A 206 22.75 1.66 4.59
N PHE A 207 22.19 0.44 4.66
CA PHE A 207 22.62 -0.68 3.83
C PHE A 207 22.48 -0.36 2.34
N ALA A 208 21.38 0.26 1.93
CA ALA A 208 21.22 0.69 0.55
C ALA A 208 22.23 1.78 0.13
N ALA A 209 22.62 2.68 1.05
CA ALA A 209 23.69 3.64 0.82
C ALA A 209 25.07 3.00 0.66
N LEU A 210 25.32 1.86 1.32
CA LEU A 210 26.56 1.09 1.13
C LEU A 210 26.57 0.34 -0.21
N VAL A 211 25.44 -0.25 -0.61
CA VAL A 211 25.30 -1.00 -1.86
C VAL A 211 25.24 -0.07 -3.08
N ALA A 212 24.58 1.08 -2.95
CA ALA A 212 24.28 2.01 -4.03
C ALA A 212 24.51 3.48 -3.59
N PRO A 213 25.77 3.90 -3.34
CA PRO A 213 26.08 5.21 -2.76
C PRO A 213 25.61 6.38 -3.62
N ASP A 214 25.88 6.35 -4.93
CA ASP A 214 25.51 7.45 -5.84
C ASP A 214 24.00 7.57 -6.02
N ALA A 215 23.31 6.43 -6.17
CA ALA A 215 21.86 6.39 -6.23
C ALA A 215 21.25 6.92 -4.93
N SER A 216 21.83 6.55 -3.78
CA SER A 216 21.36 7.03 -2.48
C SER A 216 21.58 8.53 -2.30
N ARG A 217 22.75 9.04 -2.65
CA ARG A 217 23.03 10.48 -2.63
C ARG A 217 21.99 11.22 -3.48
N PHE A 218 21.87 10.86 -4.75
CA PHE A 218 20.94 11.49 -5.68
C PHE A 218 19.48 11.41 -5.21
N TYR A 219 19.08 10.29 -4.59
CA TYR A 219 17.72 10.15 -4.10
C TYR A 219 17.40 11.19 -3.02
N TRP A 220 18.28 11.30 -2.02
CA TRP A 220 18.05 12.17 -0.87
C TRP A 220 18.35 13.66 -1.17
N THR A 221 19.18 13.98 -2.16
CA THR A 221 19.47 15.38 -2.53
C THR A 221 18.54 15.94 -3.59
N ASP A 222 18.07 15.11 -4.53
CA ASP A 222 17.37 15.58 -5.73
C ASP A 222 16.06 14.84 -5.96
N ALA A 223 16.11 13.50 -6.09
CA ALA A 223 14.97 12.71 -6.57
C ALA A 223 13.71 12.87 -5.72
N MET A 224 13.85 12.86 -4.39
CA MET A 224 12.70 12.90 -3.49
C MET A 224 11.99 14.26 -3.48
N TRP A 225 12.67 15.32 -3.91
CA TRP A 225 12.13 16.69 -3.94
C TRP A 225 11.48 17.05 -5.27
N ASP A 226 11.78 16.29 -6.34
CA ASP A 226 11.20 16.47 -7.67
C ASP A 226 9.95 15.60 -7.86
N THR A 227 8.80 16.13 -7.44
CA THR A 227 7.51 15.43 -7.57
C THR A 227 7.05 15.24 -9.01
N ALA A 228 7.58 16.02 -9.97
CA ALA A 228 7.22 15.90 -11.38
C ALA A 228 7.67 14.56 -11.99
N ARG A 229 8.70 13.93 -11.41
CA ARG A 229 9.15 12.58 -11.79
C ARG A 229 8.15 11.47 -11.48
N VAL A 230 7.30 11.69 -10.48
CA VAL A 230 6.31 10.71 -10.04
C VAL A 230 5.06 10.80 -10.92
N GLY A 231 4.70 12.01 -11.33
CA GLY A 231 3.65 12.25 -12.31
C GLY A 231 2.95 13.59 -12.11
N ARG A 232 1.88 13.78 -12.86
CA ARG A 232 1.07 14.99 -12.82
C ARG A 232 0.21 15.07 -11.56
N LEU A 233 0.32 16.17 -10.83
CA LEU A 233 -0.44 16.39 -9.59
C LEU A 233 -1.95 16.44 -9.82
N ASP A 234 -2.38 17.07 -10.92
CA ASP A 234 -3.77 17.28 -11.31
C ASP A 234 -4.43 16.05 -11.95
N TYR A 235 -3.68 14.98 -12.22
CA TYR A 235 -4.22 13.79 -12.85
C TYR A 235 -5.32 13.17 -11.98
N VAL A 236 -6.42 12.74 -12.62
CA VAL A 236 -7.65 12.29 -11.93
C VAL A 236 -7.40 11.13 -10.97
N SER A 237 -6.41 10.29 -11.23
CA SER A 237 -6.05 9.18 -10.35
C SER A 237 -5.36 9.62 -9.05
N ASN A 238 -4.88 10.86 -8.95
CA ASN A 238 -4.25 11.38 -7.73
C ASN A 238 -5.30 11.75 -6.66
N GLN A 239 -5.44 10.90 -5.65
CA GLN A 239 -6.41 11.01 -4.56
C GLN A 239 -5.83 11.68 -3.29
N SER A 240 -4.66 12.32 -3.39
CA SER A 240 -4.10 13.11 -2.28
C SER A 240 -4.79 14.47 -2.14
N LEU A 241 -4.61 15.13 -0.99
CA LEU A 241 -5.03 16.52 -0.79
C LEU A 241 -4.38 17.45 -1.82
N GLN A 242 -3.10 17.24 -2.14
CA GLN A 242 -2.42 18.04 -3.16
C GLN A 242 -3.04 17.84 -4.54
N GLY A 243 -3.45 16.62 -4.89
CA GLY A 243 -4.14 16.35 -6.15
C GLY A 243 -5.51 16.99 -6.24
N VAL A 244 -6.25 17.02 -5.13
CA VAL A 244 -7.53 17.75 -5.05
C VAL A 244 -7.31 19.25 -5.26
N LEU A 245 -6.37 19.86 -4.54
CA LEU A 245 -6.04 21.28 -4.68
C LEU A 245 -5.61 21.62 -6.12
N ALA A 246 -4.73 20.82 -6.71
CA ALA A 246 -4.26 21.01 -8.08
C ALA A 246 -5.42 20.98 -9.10
N ARG A 247 -6.40 20.07 -8.93
CA ARG A 247 -7.61 20.04 -9.78
C ARG A 247 -8.54 21.22 -9.59
N LEU A 248 -8.49 21.88 -8.43
CA LEU A 248 -9.21 23.14 -8.17
C LEU A 248 -8.44 24.37 -8.68
N GLY A 249 -7.26 24.18 -9.28
CA GLY A 249 -6.38 25.27 -9.72
C GLY A 249 -5.54 25.89 -8.60
N GLU A 250 -5.59 25.33 -7.39
CA GLU A 250 -4.79 25.78 -6.25
C GLU A 250 -3.41 25.10 -6.25
N THR A 251 -2.35 25.91 -6.30
CA THR A 251 -0.97 25.44 -6.43
C THR A 251 -0.05 25.96 -5.32
N ASP A 252 -0.56 26.79 -4.41
CA ASP A 252 0.18 27.32 -3.28
C ASP A 252 0.55 26.21 -2.29
N ARG A 253 1.87 26.07 -2.05
CA ARG A 253 2.43 25.11 -1.11
C ARG A 253 2.02 25.40 0.34
N ALA A 254 1.78 26.66 0.70
CA ALA A 254 1.31 27.05 2.02
C ALA A 254 -0.11 26.53 2.28
N VAL A 255 -1.01 26.66 1.30
CA VAL A 255 -2.38 26.13 1.40
C VAL A 255 -2.36 24.61 1.56
N TRP A 256 -1.57 23.92 0.75
CA TRP A 256 -1.38 22.47 0.90
C TRP A 256 -0.80 22.10 2.28
N ALA A 257 0.23 22.81 2.74
CA ALA A 257 0.85 22.57 4.05
C ALA A 257 -0.16 22.75 5.20
N VAL A 258 -0.99 23.79 5.16
CA VAL A 258 -2.07 24.00 6.15
C VAL A 258 -3.06 22.84 6.11
N ALA A 259 -3.53 22.42 4.93
CA ALA A 259 -4.44 21.28 4.80
C ALA A 259 -3.84 19.98 5.35
N VAL A 260 -2.55 19.74 5.09
CA VAL A 260 -1.81 18.61 5.65
C VAL A 260 -1.73 18.70 7.17
N LEU A 261 -1.36 19.85 7.73
CA LEU A 261 -1.26 20.05 9.19
C LEU A 261 -2.61 19.85 9.89
N LEU A 262 -3.70 20.36 9.33
CA LEU A 262 -5.05 20.13 9.86
C LEU A 262 -5.41 18.65 9.84
N THR A 263 -5.12 17.96 8.73
CA THR A 263 -5.36 16.52 8.58
C THR A 263 -4.55 15.71 9.59
N LEU A 264 -3.27 16.04 9.78
CA LEU A 264 -2.41 15.43 10.79
C LEU A 264 -2.89 15.73 12.22
N GLY A 265 -3.43 16.92 12.48
CA GLY A 265 -4.04 17.27 13.77
C GLY A 265 -5.26 16.40 14.09
N VAL A 266 -6.18 16.26 13.13
CA VAL A 266 -7.34 15.37 13.25
C VAL A 266 -6.88 13.93 13.45
N TRP A 267 -5.96 13.45 12.63
CA TRP A 267 -5.38 12.12 12.75
C TRP A 267 -4.80 11.88 14.14
N ALA A 268 -3.98 12.80 14.66
CA ALA A 268 -3.34 12.64 15.95
C ALA A 268 -4.37 12.52 17.08
N VAL A 269 -5.40 13.36 17.08
CA VAL A 269 -6.49 13.29 18.08
C VAL A 269 -7.26 11.96 17.98
N ARG A 270 -7.66 11.57 16.76
CA ARG A 270 -8.50 10.38 16.56
C ARG A 270 -7.73 9.09 16.78
N ALA A 271 -6.47 9.02 16.34
CA ALA A 271 -5.58 7.89 16.57
C ALA A 271 -5.28 7.71 18.06
N ARG A 272 -5.00 8.79 18.81
CA ARG A 272 -4.82 8.70 20.28
C ARG A 272 -6.05 8.14 20.97
N ARG A 273 -7.25 8.60 20.58
CA ARG A 273 -8.51 8.08 21.13
C ARG A 273 -8.70 6.60 20.83
N ALA A 274 -8.41 6.17 19.60
CA ALA A 274 -8.48 4.76 19.22
C ALA A 274 -7.50 3.90 20.03
N VAL A 275 -6.24 4.34 20.17
CA VAL A 275 -5.23 3.66 21.00
C VAL A 275 -5.63 3.60 22.47
N ALA A 276 -6.16 4.71 23.03
CA ALA A 276 -6.63 4.74 24.41
C ALA A 276 -7.80 3.77 24.67
N ALA A 277 -8.63 3.53 23.64
CA ALA A 277 -9.69 2.52 23.67
C ALA A 277 -9.19 1.09 23.38
N GLY A 278 -7.88 0.89 23.17
CA GLY A 278 -7.30 -0.40 22.79
C GLY A 278 -7.60 -0.84 21.34
N ASP A 279 -8.19 0.03 20.52
CA ASP A 279 -8.56 -0.25 19.13
C ASP A 279 -7.42 0.07 18.17
N TRP A 280 -6.45 -0.84 18.14
CA TRP A 280 -5.32 -0.79 17.21
C TRP A 280 -5.75 -0.87 15.73
N ALA A 281 -6.86 -1.56 15.43
CA ALA A 281 -7.34 -1.66 14.06
C ALA A 281 -7.80 -0.29 13.55
N ALA A 282 -8.59 0.45 14.34
CA ALA A 282 -8.99 1.82 14.03
C ALA A 282 -7.79 2.78 13.97
N ALA A 283 -6.82 2.65 14.88
CA ALA A 283 -5.62 3.50 14.90
C ALA A 283 -4.78 3.33 13.61
N PHE A 284 -4.56 2.09 13.17
CA PHE A 284 -3.83 1.81 11.93
C PHE A 284 -4.65 2.17 10.68
N ALA A 285 -5.96 1.97 10.69
CA ALA A 285 -6.85 2.39 9.59
C ALA A 285 -6.82 3.92 9.38
N LEU A 286 -6.95 4.69 10.46
CA LEU A 286 -6.83 6.15 10.42
C LEU A 286 -5.46 6.57 9.89
N THR A 287 -4.40 5.87 10.29
CA THR A 287 -3.03 6.19 9.84
C THR A 287 -2.82 5.89 8.36
N GLY A 288 -3.31 4.77 7.85
CA GLY A 288 -3.27 4.44 6.42
C GLY A 288 -4.04 5.44 5.56
N LEU A 289 -5.25 5.83 6.00
CA LEU A 289 -6.05 6.89 5.37
C LEU A 289 -5.30 8.22 5.35
N THR A 290 -4.78 8.67 6.49
CA THR A 290 -4.03 9.92 6.59
C THR A 290 -2.79 9.91 5.71
N ALA A 291 -2.04 8.80 5.69
CA ALA A 291 -0.84 8.67 4.86
C ALA A 291 -1.16 8.85 3.36
N CYS A 292 -2.32 8.36 2.89
CA CYS A 292 -2.81 8.58 1.54
C CYS A 292 -3.19 10.04 1.27
N LEU A 293 -3.78 10.73 2.26
CA LEU A 293 -4.21 12.12 2.09
C LEU A 293 -3.03 13.11 2.06
N VAL A 294 -2.03 12.90 2.92
CA VAL A 294 -0.91 13.84 3.09
C VAL A 294 0.27 13.60 2.15
N SER A 295 0.33 12.44 1.49
CA SER A 295 1.30 12.18 0.41
C SER A 295 1.11 13.19 -0.73
N PRO A 296 2.18 13.70 -1.38
CA PRO A 296 2.04 14.57 -2.54
C PRO A 296 1.20 13.93 -3.66
N ILE A 297 1.44 12.65 -3.90
CA ILE A 297 0.74 11.85 -4.91
C ILE A 297 0.25 10.54 -4.30
N THR A 298 -1.02 10.24 -4.54
CA THR A 298 -1.69 8.99 -4.15
C THR A 298 -2.52 8.48 -5.32
N TRP A 299 -1.89 7.72 -6.22
CA TRP A 299 -2.60 6.93 -7.24
C TRP A 299 -3.62 5.95 -6.64
N VAL A 300 -4.60 5.55 -7.43
CA VAL A 300 -5.67 4.61 -7.02
C VAL A 300 -5.13 3.32 -6.40
N HIS A 301 -4.06 2.71 -6.95
CA HIS A 301 -3.44 1.51 -6.39
C HIS A 301 -2.82 1.70 -4.99
N HIS A 302 -2.60 2.94 -4.52
CA HIS A 302 -2.19 3.18 -3.13
C HIS A 302 -3.34 2.97 -2.15
N LEU A 303 -4.59 3.13 -2.59
CA LEU A 303 -5.75 3.08 -1.69
C LEU A 303 -6.05 1.68 -1.15
N VAL A 304 -5.22 0.66 -1.41
CA VAL A 304 -5.20 -0.58 -0.62
C VAL A 304 -4.95 -0.31 0.87
N TRP A 305 -4.30 0.81 1.22
CA TRP A 305 -4.17 1.29 2.59
C TRP A 305 -5.51 1.62 3.28
N LEU A 306 -6.63 1.65 2.54
CA LEU A 306 -7.99 1.80 3.08
C LEU A 306 -8.66 0.48 3.44
N LEU A 307 -8.07 -0.68 3.10
CA LEU A 307 -8.62 -1.99 3.49
C LEU A 307 -8.87 -2.11 5.01
N PRO A 308 -7.98 -1.65 5.90
CA PRO A 308 -8.25 -1.63 7.34
C PRO A 308 -9.45 -0.74 7.70
N SER A 309 -9.64 0.39 7.01
CA SER A 309 -10.77 1.29 7.23
C SER A 309 -12.10 0.61 6.92
N PHE A 310 -12.19 -0.11 5.80
CA PHE A 310 -13.38 -0.91 5.48
C PHE A 310 -13.63 -2.00 6.53
N ALA A 311 -12.59 -2.70 6.96
CA ALA A 311 -12.72 -3.73 7.99
C ALA A 311 -13.24 -3.17 9.33
N VAL A 312 -12.77 -1.99 9.74
CA VAL A 312 -13.26 -1.28 10.94
C VAL A 312 -14.72 -0.88 10.78
N LEU A 313 -15.12 -0.32 9.64
CA LEU A 313 -16.51 0.08 9.38
C LEU A 313 -17.47 -1.12 9.39
N VAL A 314 -17.07 -2.24 8.76
CA VAL A 314 -17.86 -3.49 8.77
C VAL A 314 -18.01 -4.01 10.22
N ARG A 315 -16.94 -4.01 11.01
CA ARG A 315 -16.98 -4.44 12.42
C ARG A 315 -17.85 -3.55 13.31
N ALA A 316 -17.91 -2.26 13.01
CA ALA A 316 -18.75 -1.30 13.72
C ALA A 316 -20.24 -1.36 13.31
N GLY A 317 -20.61 -2.24 12.36
CA GLY A 317 -21.99 -2.43 11.94
C GLY A 317 -22.48 -1.42 10.90
N PHE A 318 -21.60 -0.66 10.25
CA PHE A 318 -21.99 0.30 9.22
C PHE A 318 -22.27 -0.33 7.84
N PHE A 319 -21.94 -1.61 7.66
CA PHE A 319 -22.27 -2.38 6.46
C PHE A 319 -23.08 -3.62 6.83
N PHE A 320 -24.41 -3.48 6.86
CA PHE A 320 -25.31 -4.63 6.82
C PHE A 320 -25.54 -5.02 5.35
N PHE A 321 -25.17 -6.26 4.99
CA PHE A 321 -25.63 -6.93 3.77
C PHE A 321 -26.72 -7.93 4.13
#